data_AF-A0A7J7F8I3-F1
#
_entry.id   AF-A0A7J7F8I3-F1
#
_cell.length_a   1.000
_cell.length_b   1.000
_cell.length_c   1.000
_cell.angle_alpha   90.00
_cell.angle_beta   90.00
_cell.angle_gamma   90.00
#
_symmetry.space_group_name_H-M   'P 1'
#
loop_
_entity.id
_entity.type
_entity.pdbx_description
1 polymer ?
#
loop_
_entity_poly.entity_id
_entity_poly.type
_entity_poly.pdbx_seq_one_letter_code
_entity_poly.pdbx_strand_id
1 'polypeptide(L)'
;MDKSGLEKMMKESSPTFLLACERKSPDFLLEFFKKEDKNQDEKIDFPEFLSSVAAVTIDLHNQSHGQKPCSEGQKQARPSPAQRSPQ
;
A
#
# COMPACT_ATOMS: atom_id res chain seq x y z
N MET A 1 -5.45 6.04 -14.84
CA MET A 1 -6.61 6.19 -13.94
C MET A 1 -6.33 7.34 -12.99
N ASP A 2 -7.23 8.30 -12.84
CA ASP A 2 -7.02 9.41 -11.90
C ASP A 2 -7.32 9.00 -10.44
N LYS A 3 -7.06 9.91 -9.50
CA LYS A 3 -7.30 9.69 -8.07
C LYS A 3 -8.74 9.29 -7.74
N SER A 4 -9.73 9.92 -8.38
CA SER A 4 -11.15 9.63 -8.16
C SER A 4 -11.50 8.22 -8.65
N GLY A 5 -10.94 7.83 -9.80
CA GLY A 5 -11.05 6.47 -10.32
C GLY A 5 -10.48 5.42 -9.38
N LEU A 6 -9.31 5.67 -8.79
CA LEU A 6 -8.69 4.76 -7.81
C LEU A 6 -9.56 4.62 -6.55
N GLU A 7 -10.04 5.75 -6.02
CA GLU A 7 -10.91 5.77 -4.83
C GLU A 7 -12.19 4.96 -5.07
N LYS A 8 -12.85 5.18 -6.21
CA LYS A 8 -14.05 4.43 -6.60
C LYS A 8 -13.76 2.94 -6.69
N MET A 9 -12.68 2.56 -7.38
CA MET A 9 -12.29 1.16 -7.54
C MET A 9 -12.01 0.47 -6.20
N MET A 10 -11.31 1.13 -5.27
CA MET A 10 -11.01 0.56 -3.96
C MET A 10 -12.29 0.37 -3.12
N LYS A 11 -13.21 1.34 -3.18
CA LYS A 11 -14.53 1.25 -2.51
C LYS A 11 -15.38 0.10 -3.04
N GLU A 12 -15.35 -0.15 -4.36
CA GLU A 12 -16.13 -1.21 -5.00
C GLU A 12 -15.51 -2.60 -4.84
N SER A 13 -14.17 -2.70 -4.94
CA SER A 13 -13.48 -3.99 -4.96
C SER A 13 -13.07 -4.50 -3.58
N SER A 14 -12.79 -3.62 -2.61
CA SER A 14 -12.23 -4.00 -1.31
C SER A 14 -12.64 -3.04 -0.18
N PRO A 15 -13.94 -2.88 0.09
CA PRO A 15 -14.45 -1.87 1.03
C PRO A 15 -13.96 -2.07 2.48
N THR A 16 -13.82 -3.33 2.94
CA THR A 16 -13.37 -3.63 4.30
C THR A 16 -11.91 -3.26 4.52
N PHE A 17 -11.06 -3.56 3.52
CA PHE A 17 -9.65 -3.18 3.54
C PHE A 17 -9.49 -1.66 3.60
N LEU A 18 -10.20 -0.96 2.71
CA LEU A 18 -10.14 0.48 2.63
C LEU A 18 -10.56 1.14 3.95
N LEU A 19 -11.67 0.70 4.54
CA LEU A 19 -12.15 1.21 5.83
C LEU A 19 -11.12 0.98 6.96
N ALA A 20 -10.45 -0.17 6.97
CA ALA A 20 -9.40 -0.47 7.95
C ALA A 20 -8.19 0.47 7.80
N CYS A 21 -7.80 0.78 6.57
CA CYS A 21 -6.70 1.71 6.28
C CYS A 21 -7.05 3.15 6.60
N GLU A 22 -8.23 3.63 6.19
CA GLU A 22 -8.68 4.99 6.45
C GLU A 22 -8.84 5.27 7.95
N ARG A 23 -9.30 4.29 8.73
CA ARG A 23 -9.37 4.43 10.21
C ARG A 23 -8.00 4.63 10.85
N LYS A 24 -6.94 4.06 10.26
CA LYS A 24 -5.56 4.20 10.73
C LYS A 24 -4.92 5.49 10.24
N SER A 25 -5.21 5.87 9.00
CA SER A 25 -4.68 7.05 8.33
C SER A 25 -5.76 7.65 7.44
N PRO A 26 -6.40 8.77 7.86
CA PRO A 26 -7.45 9.42 7.06
C PRO A 26 -6.99 9.78 5.64
N ASP A 27 -5.70 10.05 5.45
CA ASP A 27 -5.09 10.39 4.16
C ASP A 27 -4.54 9.16 3.40
N PHE A 28 -4.88 7.93 3.80
CA PHE A 28 -4.33 6.70 3.24
C PHE A 28 -4.40 6.65 1.71
N LEU A 29 -5.58 6.91 1.13
CA LEU A 29 -5.76 6.87 -0.32
C LEU A 29 -4.92 7.92 -1.05
N LEU A 30 -4.77 9.11 -0.46
CA LEU A 30 -3.95 10.17 -1.04
C LEU A 30 -2.47 9.77 -1.06
N GLU A 31 -1.96 9.26 0.05
CA GLU A 31 -0.56 8.84 0.17
C GLU A 31 -0.28 7.58 -0.65
N PHE A 32 -1.23 6.65 -0.71
CA PHE A 32 -1.16 5.46 -1.56
C PHE A 32 -1.13 5.86 -3.04
N PHE A 33 -1.99 6.79 -3.47
CA PHE A 33 -1.99 7.30 -4.85
C PHE A 33 -0.63 7.91 -5.21
N LYS A 34 -0.11 8.83 -4.39
CA LYS A 34 1.20 9.47 -4.63
C LYS A 34 2.36 8.47 -4.65
N LYS A 35 2.27 7.39 -3.88
CA LYS A 35 3.29 6.35 -3.81
C LYS A 35 3.31 5.49 -5.07
N GLU A 36 2.13 5.17 -5.61
CA GLU A 36 1.99 4.30 -6.77
C GLU A 36 2.05 5.06 -8.10
N ASP A 37 1.72 6.35 -8.14
CA ASP A 37 2.02 7.30 -9.24
C ASP A 37 3.53 7.60 -9.26
N LYS A 38 4.30 6.67 -9.83
CA LYS A 38 5.77 6.69 -9.81
C LYS A 38 6.31 7.66 -10.84
N ASN A 39 5.60 7.81 -11.96
CA ASN A 39 5.99 8.73 -13.02
C ASN A 39 5.54 10.19 -12.75
N GLN A 40 4.71 10.41 -11.73
CA GLN A 40 4.21 11.71 -11.26
C GLN A 40 3.39 12.45 -12.31
N ASP A 41 2.62 11.71 -13.12
CA ASP A 41 1.72 12.27 -14.15
C ASP A 41 0.28 12.49 -13.64
N GLU A 42 0.08 12.34 -12.33
CA GLU A 42 -1.20 12.43 -11.62
C GLU A 42 -2.21 11.36 -12.09
N LYS A 43 -1.70 10.24 -12.63
CA LYS A 43 -2.47 9.08 -13.03
C LYS A 43 -1.75 7.80 -12.61
N ILE A 44 -2.54 6.73 -12.58
CA ILE A 44 -2.06 5.37 -12.43
C ILE A 44 -2.18 4.69 -13.80
N ASP A 45 -1.05 4.39 -14.42
CA ASP A 45 -0.97 3.57 -15.62
C ASP A 45 -1.13 2.07 -15.29
N PHE A 46 -1.05 1.20 -16.31
CA PHE A 46 -1.27 -0.24 -16.09
C PHE A 46 -0.18 -0.89 -15.21
N PRO A 47 1.13 -0.67 -15.44
CA PRO A 47 2.18 -1.08 -14.51
C PRO A 47 2.01 -0.59 -13.07
N GLU A 48 1.65 0.68 -12.87
CA GLU A 48 1.41 1.27 -11.55
C GLU A 48 0.15 0.69 -10.90
N PHE A 49 -0.86 0.37 -11.69
CA PHE A 49 -2.03 -0.37 -11.23
C PHE A 49 -1.66 -1.77 -10.73
N LEU A 50 -0.84 -2.53 -11.46
CA LEU A 50 -0.39 -3.84 -11.01
C LEU A 50 0.45 -3.74 -9.72
N SER A 51 1.27 -2.70 -9.60
CA SER A 51 2.00 -2.38 -8.36
C SER A 51 1.04 -2.12 -7.19
N SER A 52 -0.03 -1.35 -7.43
CA SER A 52 -1.08 -1.08 -6.46
C SER A 52 -1.77 -2.35 -5.98
N VAL A 53 -2.14 -3.25 -6.91
CA VAL A 53 -2.78 -4.54 -6.60
C VAL A 53 -1.85 -5.43 -5.78
N ALA A 54 -0.56 -5.47 -6.13
CA ALA A 54 0.43 -6.24 -5.37
C ALA A 54 0.55 -5.73 -3.93
N ALA A 55 0.63 -4.42 -3.70
CA ALA A 55 0.71 -3.82 -2.36
C ALA A 55 -0.52 -4.18 -1.50
N VAL A 56 -1.73 -4.03 -2.05
CA VAL A 56 -2.97 -4.43 -1.34
C VAL A 56 -2.96 -5.93 -1.00
N THR A 57 -2.54 -6.77 -1.94
CA THR A 57 -2.51 -8.22 -1.76
C THR A 57 -1.52 -8.64 -0.66
N ILE A 58 -0.34 -8.01 -0.61
CA ILE A 58 0.67 -8.28 0.41
C ILE A 58 0.16 -7.84 1.79
N ASP A 59 -0.47 -6.66 1.89
CA ASP A 59 -1.01 -6.21 3.17
C ASP A 59 -2.15 -7.12 3.66
N LEU A 60 -3.04 -7.56 2.77
CA LEU A 60 -4.09 -8.55 3.09
C LEU A 60 -3.49 -9.90 3.53
N HIS A 61 -2.47 -10.39 2.82
CA HIS A 61 -1.74 -11.60 3.21
C HIS A 61 -1.15 -11.45 4.63
N ASN A 62 -0.50 -10.32 4.92
CA ASN A 62 0.08 -10.04 6.22
C ASN A 62 -0.98 -9.94 7.33
N GLN A 63 -2.14 -9.36 7.03
CA GLN A 63 -3.29 -9.34 7.95
C GLN A 63 -3.78 -10.75 8.29
N SER A 64 -3.73 -11.70 7.34
CA SER A 64 -4.08 -13.11 7.62
C SER A 64 -3.14 -13.77 8.63
N HIS A 65 -1.90 -13.27 8.75
CA HIS A 65 -0.95 -13.65 9.80
C HIS A 65 -1.10 -12.84 11.10
N GLY A 66 -2.14 -12.01 11.22
CA GLY A 66 -2.41 -11.19 12.40
C GLY A 66 -1.62 -9.87 12.45
N GLN A 67 -0.95 -9.47 11.35
CA GLN A 67 -0.33 -8.14 11.29
C GLN A 67 -1.39 -7.04 11.23
N LYS A 68 -1.04 -5.85 11.72
CA LYS A 68 -1.93 -4.70 11.66
C LYS A 68 -2.16 -4.30 10.19
N PRO A 69 -3.40 -3.93 9.81
CA PRO A 69 -3.68 -3.43 8.47
C PRO A 69 -2.80 -2.24 8.10
N CYS A 70 -2.49 -2.13 6.81
CA CYS A 70 -1.91 -0.97 6.16
C CYS A 70 -0.56 -0.61 6.78
N SER A 71 0.25 -1.65 6.99
CA SER A 71 1.57 -1.58 7.62
C SER A 71 2.71 -1.50 6.59
N GLU A 72 2.38 -1.66 5.31
CA GLU A 72 3.32 -1.44 4.22
C GLU A 72 3.71 0.03 4.04
N GLY A 73 4.78 0.44 4.74
CA GLY A 73 5.33 1.79 4.63
C GLY A 73 6.56 2.07 5.50
N GLN A 74 6.84 1.28 6.54
CA GLN A 74 8.22 1.16 6.99
C GLN A 74 8.86 0.11 6.10
N LYS A 75 9.61 0.54 5.08
CA LYS A 75 10.73 -0.28 4.62
C LYS A 75 11.41 -0.72 5.91
N GLN A 76 11.41 -2.00 6.25
CA GLN A 76 12.47 -2.47 7.14
C GLN A 76 13.73 -2.07 6.38
N ALA A 77 14.39 -1.02 6.86
CA ALA A 77 15.71 -0.68 6.41
C ALA A 77 16.47 -2.00 6.47
N ARG A 78 16.96 -2.46 5.32
CA ARG A 78 17.88 -3.58 5.26
C ARG A 78 18.90 -3.32 6.37
N PRO A 79 18.97 -4.13 7.44
CA PRO A 79 19.92 -3.84 8.49
C PRO A 79 21.30 -3.85 7.86
N SER A 80 22.08 -2.81 8.14
CA SER A 80 23.46 -2.74 7.70
C SER A 80 24.19 -4.02 8.12
N PRO A 81 25.14 -4.55 7.31
CA PRO A 81 25.84 -5.80 7.61
C PRO A 81 26.52 -5.86 8.99
N ALA A 82 26.71 -4.72 9.64
CA ALA A 82 27.33 -4.57 10.95
C ALA A 82 26.53 -5.14 12.15
N GLN A 83 25.26 -5.54 11.98
CA GLN A 83 24.47 -6.09 13.09
C GLN A 83 24.30 -7.63 13.09
N ARG A 84 25.04 -8.37 12.25
CA ARG A 84 25.12 -9.83 12.42
C ARG A 84 26.10 -10.15 13.55
N SER A 85 25.56 -10.43 14.73
CA SER A 85 26.32 -11.19 15.73
C SER A 85 26.61 -12.59 15.15
N PRO A 86 27.85 -13.10 15.26
CA PRO A 86 28.15 -14.45 14.82
C PRO A 86 27.40 -15.44 15.72
N GLN A 87 26.64 -16.35 15.10
CA GLN A 87 26.46 -17.69 15.66
C GLN A 87 27.54 -18.59 15.09
#